data_AF-A0A3R6IIL9-F1
#
_entry.id   AF-A0A3R6IIL9-F1
#
_cell.length_a   1.000
_cell.length_b   1.000
_cell.length_c   1.000
_cell.angle_alpha   90.00
_cell.angle_beta   90.00
_cell.angle_gamma   90.00
#
_symmetry.space_group_name_H-M   'P 1'
#
loop_
_entity.id
_entity.type
_entity.pdbx_description
1 polymer ?
#
loop_
_entity_poly.entity_id
_entity_poly.type
_entity_poly.pdbx_seq_one_letter_code
_entity_poly.pdbx_strand_id
1 'polypeptide(L)'
;MKNLMKVWLLLLVCILPLGTACQDNKKKETTKANLSLIEKDLPEIKQLVNGKWELVSGKNAREFCEYENTFITFDGDRYVWTEDGKAEPGALNWRKADTGLGYEAYLMDVFYETNPAFPLSIKGDTLFLQDCSETGYKYTLVRK
;
A
#
# COMPACT_ATOMS: atom_id res chain seq x y z
N MET A 1 -18.97 48.56 50.98
CA MET A 1 -17.93 47.57 51.31
C MET A 1 -16.58 48.10 50.83
N LYS A 2 -15.64 48.29 51.78
CA LYS A 2 -14.17 48.28 51.69
C LYS A 2 -13.56 48.78 50.35
N ASN A 3 -13.26 50.07 50.17
CA ASN A 3 -12.04 50.78 50.58
C ASN A 3 -10.70 50.10 50.20
N LEU A 4 -9.97 50.83 49.34
CA LEU A 4 -8.62 51.34 49.60
C LEU A 4 -7.43 50.70 48.85
N MET A 5 -6.89 51.51 47.92
CA MET A 5 -5.46 51.74 47.62
C MET A 5 -4.64 50.60 47.01
N LYS A 6 -3.55 50.79 46.25
CA LYS A 6 -2.86 51.91 45.55
C LYS A 6 -1.51 51.27 45.18
N VAL A 7 -0.90 51.68 44.05
CA VAL A 7 0.53 51.43 43.69
C VAL A 7 0.80 49.93 43.38
N TRP A 8 1.61 49.49 42.41
CA TRP A 8 2.96 49.92 42.08
C TRP A 8 3.47 49.16 40.83
N LEU A 9 4.20 49.90 39.99
CA LEU A 9 5.36 49.54 39.14
C LEU A 9 5.77 48.06 39.04
N LEU A 10 6.14 47.61 37.82
CA LEU A 10 7.54 47.23 37.48
C LEU A 10 7.65 46.74 36.03
N LEU A 11 8.47 47.46 35.25
CA LEU A 11 9.14 46.97 34.05
C LEU A 11 10.08 45.81 34.43
N LEU A 12 10.03 44.71 33.67
CA LEU A 12 11.14 43.76 33.63
C LEU A 12 11.43 43.39 32.17
N VAL A 13 12.56 43.88 31.69
CA VAL A 13 13.20 43.47 30.45
C VAL A 13 13.99 42.19 30.75
N CYS A 14 13.73 41.13 30.00
CA CYS A 14 14.62 39.97 29.90
C CYS A 14 14.98 39.76 28.43
N ILE A 15 16.20 40.17 28.06
CA ILE A 15 16.91 39.72 26.85
C ILE A 15 17.67 38.46 27.25
N LEU A 16 17.67 37.39 26.44
CA LEU A 16 18.70 36.32 26.35
C LEU A 16 18.36 35.33 25.20
N PRO A 17 19.30 34.49 24.69
CA PRO A 17 20.04 34.73 23.44
C PRO A 17 19.82 33.67 22.33
N LEU A 18 20.58 33.82 21.23
CA LEU A 18 20.65 32.99 20.01
C LEU A 18 20.48 31.48 20.25
N GLY A 19 19.54 30.89 19.50
CA GLY A 19 19.50 29.46 19.19
C GLY A 19 19.66 29.25 17.69
N THR A 20 20.76 28.62 17.28
CA THR A 20 21.03 28.14 15.93
C THR A 20 19.97 27.10 15.51
N ALA A 21 19.04 27.48 14.64
CA ALA A 21 18.25 26.50 13.92
C ALA A 21 19.07 25.97 12.73
N CYS A 22 19.86 24.93 13.00
CA CYS A 22 20.32 24.03 11.95
C CYS A 22 19.07 23.45 11.28
N GLN A 23 18.77 23.89 10.06
CA GLN A 23 17.80 23.22 9.21
C GLN A 23 18.42 21.91 8.74
N ASP A 24 18.27 20.88 9.58
CA ASP A 24 18.58 19.51 9.21
C ASP A 24 17.48 19.05 8.23
N ASN A 25 17.62 19.41 6.95
CA ASN A 25 16.84 18.87 5.86
C ASN A 25 17.24 17.40 5.64
N LYS A 26 16.95 16.55 6.63
CA LYS A 26 16.99 15.11 6.44
C LYS A 26 15.74 14.72 5.67
N LYS A 27 15.88 14.76 4.34
CA LYS A 27 15.09 13.93 3.45
C LYS A 27 15.20 12.51 4.00
N LYS A 28 14.18 12.07 4.73
CA LYS A 28 14.02 10.66 5.13
C LYS A 28 13.89 9.89 3.82
N GLU A 29 15.00 9.40 3.30
CA GLU A 29 14.98 8.18 2.52
C GLU A 29 14.48 7.09 3.46
N THR A 30 13.16 6.96 3.53
CA THR A 30 12.53 5.77 4.08
C THR A 30 12.95 4.66 3.13
N THR A 31 13.95 3.88 3.52
CA THR A 31 14.21 2.57 2.92
C THR A 31 12.87 1.83 2.95
N LYS A 32 12.19 1.75 1.79
CA LYS A 32 10.86 1.16 1.68
C LYS A 32 11.00 -0.32 2.04
N ALA A 33 10.74 -0.64 3.30
CA ALA A 33 10.83 -1.99 3.83
C ALA A 33 9.89 -2.90 3.01
N ASN A 34 10.35 -4.12 2.73
CA ASN A 34 9.51 -5.13 2.10
C ASN A 34 8.53 -5.65 3.14
N LEU A 35 7.24 -5.39 2.94
CA LEU A 35 6.16 -5.85 3.81
C LEU A 35 5.55 -7.11 3.21
N SER A 36 5.75 -8.27 3.86
CA SER A 36 5.06 -9.50 3.51
C SER A 36 3.57 -9.40 3.84
N LEU A 37 2.72 -9.93 2.96
CA LEU A 37 1.27 -9.99 3.14
C LEU A 37 0.77 -11.40 3.52
N ILE A 38 1.62 -12.43 3.40
CA ILE A 38 1.25 -13.84 3.62
C ILE A 38 0.76 -14.10 5.05
N GLU A 39 1.41 -13.48 6.04
CA GLU A 39 1.13 -13.68 7.47
C GLU A 39 0.06 -12.71 8.01
N LYS A 40 -0.47 -11.83 7.16
CA LYS A 40 -1.41 -10.78 7.57
C LYS A 40 -2.85 -11.32 7.61
N ASP A 41 -3.67 -10.70 8.45
CA ASP A 41 -5.10 -10.97 8.42
C ASP A 41 -5.78 -10.30 7.22
N LEU A 42 -6.97 -10.81 6.86
CA LEU A 42 -7.68 -10.32 5.69
C LEU A 42 -8.04 -8.82 5.76
N PRO A 43 -8.53 -8.27 6.89
CA PRO A 43 -8.76 -6.83 7.02
C PRO A 43 -7.50 -5.98 6.75
N GLU A 44 -6.35 -6.37 7.28
CA GLU A 44 -5.08 -5.66 7.05
C GLU A 44 -4.65 -5.76 5.58
N ILE A 45 -4.77 -6.94 4.96
CA ILE A 45 -4.48 -7.13 3.53
C ILE A 45 -5.35 -6.20 2.68
N LYS A 46 -6.67 -6.18 2.91
CA LYS A 46 -7.60 -5.32 2.19
C LYS A 46 -7.24 -3.85 2.32
N GLN A 47 -6.89 -3.40 3.53
CA GLN A 47 -6.46 -2.02 3.77
C GLN A 47 -5.18 -1.68 2.99
N LEU A 48 -4.21 -2.58 2.95
CA LEU A 48 -2.92 -2.37 2.28
C LEU A 48 -3.03 -2.40 0.75
N VAL A 49 -3.87 -3.29 0.22
CA VAL A 49 -4.07 -3.50 -1.22
C VAL A 49 -5.03 -2.46 -1.82
N ASN A 50 -5.92 -1.86 -1.03
CA ASN A 50 -6.88 -0.87 -1.51
C ASN A 50 -6.23 0.28 -2.31
N GLY A 51 -6.94 0.70 -3.35
CA GLY A 51 -6.56 1.80 -4.24
C GLY A 51 -6.25 1.36 -5.67
N LYS A 52 -5.79 2.32 -6.47
CA LYS A 52 -5.50 2.14 -7.89
C LYS A 52 -4.05 1.73 -8.12
N TRP A 53 -3.88 0.73 -8.98
CA TRP A 53 -2.60 0.20 -9.38
C TRP A 53 -2.53 0.05 -10.90
N GLU A 54 -1.37 0.26 -11.47
CA GLU A 54 -1.05 -0.12 -12.85
C GLU A 54 -0.36 -1.48 -12.83
N LEU A 55 -0.89 -2.44 -13.60
CA LEU A 55 -0.19 -3.68 -13.87
C LEU A 55 0.90 -3.37 -14.89
N VAL A 56 2.17 -3.60 -14.52
CA VAL A 56 3.31 -3.25 -15.38
C VAL A 56 4.04 -4.47 -15.94
N SER A 57 4.01 -5.60 -15.22
CA SER A 57 4.60 -6.84 -15.71
C SER A 57 4.04 -8.09 -15.05
N GLY A 58 4.19 -9.21 -15.74
CA GLY A 58 4.03 -10.57 -15.23
C GLY A 58 5.27 -11.39 -15.57
N LYS A 59 5.81 -12.13 -14.61
CA LYS A 59 6.99 -12.98 -14.82
C LYS A 59 6.80 -14.38 -14.23
N ASN A 60 7.23 -15.39 -14.97
CA ASN A 60 7.44 -16.73 -14.44
C ASN A 60 8.87 -17.23 -14.79
N ALA A 61 9.14 -18.52 -14.63
CA ALA A 61 10.46 -19.10 -14.90
C ALA A 61 10.88 -19.08 -16.39
N ARG A 62 9.91 -18.98 -17.31
CA ARG A 62 10.10 -19.12 -18.77
C ARG A 62 9.81 -17.82 -19.53
N GLU A 63 8.92 -17.00 -19.00
CA GLU A 63 8.28 -15.91 -19.73
C GLU A 63 8.28 -14.61 -18.90
N PHE A 64 8.30 -13.50 -19.62
CA PHE A 64 8.17 -12.16 -19.10
C PHE A 64 7.24 -11.37 -20.03
N CYS A 65 6.21 -10.78 -19.46
CA CYS A 65 5.21 -9.99 -20.17
C CYS A 65 5.19 -8.58 -19.58
N GLU A 66 5.13 -7.58 -20.44
CA GLU A 66 4.90 -6.19 -20.06
C GLU A 66 3.47 -5.80 -20.41
N TYR A 67 2.91 -4.93 -19.59
CA TYR A 67 1.55 -4.43 -19.77
C TYR A 67 1.61 -2.90 -19.82
N GLU A 68 0.82 -2.30 -20.70
CA GLU A 68 0.72 -0.86 -20.86
C GLU A 68 -0.74 -0.45 -20.73
N ASN A 69 -1.00 0.65 -19.99
CA ASN A 69 -2.34 1.19 -19.80
C ASN A 69 -3.36 0.20 -19.18
N THR A 70 -2.87 -0.81 -18.47
CA THR A 70 -3.68 -1.78 -17.73
C THR A 70 -3.70 -1.43 -16.24
N PHE A 71 -4.88 -1.25 -15.68
CA PHE A 71 -5.06 -0.82 -14.28
C PHE A 71 -6.01 -1.74 -13.53
N ILE A 72 -5.79 -1.82 -12.21
CA ILE A 72 -6.69 -2.49 -11.28
C ILE A 72 -6.94 -1.55 -10.11
N THR A 73 -8.21 -1.30 -9.81
CA THR A 73 -8.60 -0.58 -8.58
C THR A 73 -9.21 -1.57 -7.62
N PHE A 74 -8.57 -1.79 -6.47
CA PHE A 74 -9.09 -2.64 -5.40
C PHE A 74 -9.90 -1.82 -4.40
N ASP A 75 -11.08 -2.32 -4.03
CA ASP A 75 -11.96 -1.74 -3.03
C ASP A 75 -12.62 -2.85 -2.18
N GLY A 76 -11.90 -3.26 -1.13
CA GLY A 76 -12.33 -4.26 -0.15
C GLY A 76 -12.54 -5.63 -0.77
N ASP A 77 -13.78 -5.95 -1.10
CA ASP A 77 -14.20 -7.23 -1.68
C ASP A 77 -14.36 -7.19 -3.21
N ARG A 78 -14.14 -6.02 -3.81
CA ARG A 78 -14.33 -5.79 -5.24
C ARG A 78 -13.07 -5.26 -5.90
N TYR A 79 -13.02 -5.39 -7.21
CA TYR A 79 -12.06 -4.69 -8.04
C TYR A 79 -12.71 -4.14 -9.31
N VAL A 80 -12.01 -3.22 -9.96
CA VAL A 80 -12.29 -2.79 -11.33
C VAL A 80 -11.03 -2.95 -12.15
N TRP A 81 -11.06 -3.84 -13.14
CA TRP A 81 -10.05 -3.93 -14.19
C TRP A 81 -10.29 -2.79 -15.19
N THR A 82 -9.24 -2.14 -15.66
CA THR A 82 -9.35 -1.12 -16.70
C THR A 82 -8.25 -1.30 -17.71
N GLU A 83 -8.63 -1.52 -18.95
CA GLU A 83 -7.73 -1.71 -20.08
C GLU A 83 -8.36 -1.06 -21.31
N ASP A 84 -7.56 -0.32 -22.08
CA ASP A 84 -8.03 0.42 -23.26
C ASP A 84 -9.29 1.28 -23.02
N GLY A 85 -9.38 1.86 -21.81
CA GLY A 85 -10.50 2.70 -21.40
C GLY A 85 -11.79 1.96 -21.06
N LYS A 86 -11.81 0.62 -21.13
CA LYS A 86 -12.95 -0.20 -20.70
C LYS A 86 -12.78 -0.62 -19.26
N ALA A 87 -13.81 -0.42 -18.46
CA ALA A 87 -13.83 -0.79 -17.05
C ALA A 87 -14.69 -2.04 -16.84
N GLU A 88 -14.10 -3.06 -16.24
CA GLU A 88 -14.75 -4.34 -15.96
C GLU A 88 -14.72 -4.61 -14.45
N PRO A 89 -15.87 -4.50 -13.76
CA PRO A 89 -15.93 -4.75 -12.33
C PRO A 89 -15.95 -6.26 -12.03
N GLY A 90 -15.24 -6.66 -10.98
CA GLY A 90 -15.23 -8.03 -10.48
C GLY A 90 -15.36 -8.12 -8.97
N ALA A 91 -15.58 -9.34 -8.48
CA ALA A 91 -15.55 -9.69 -7.07
C ALA A 91 -14.27 -10.47 -6.77
N LEU A 92 -13.65 -10.22 -5.62
CA LEU A 92 -12.38 -10.87 -5.25
C LEU A 92 -12.58 -12.24 -4.61
N ASN A 93 -13.77 -12.54 -4.06
CA ASN A 93 -14.10 -13.82 -3.42
C ASN A 93 -12.98 -14.33 -2.49
N TRP A 94 -12.55 -13.48 -1.57
CA TRP A 94 -11.45 -13.75 -0.67
C TRP A 94 -11.66 -15.05 0.11
N ARG A 95 -10.65 -15.91 0.11
CA ARG A 95 -10.68 -17.18 0.86
C ARG A 95 -9.28 -17.57 1.29
N LYS A 96 -9.15 -18.12 2.49
CA LYS A 96 -7.88 -18.70 2.94
C LYS A 96 -7.80 -20.13 2.40
N ALA A 97 -6.75 -20.44 1.65
CA ALA A 97 -6.55 -21.75 1.04
C ALA A 97 -5.07 -21.98 0.70
N ASP A 98 -4.74 -23.22 0.35
CA ASP A 98 -3.41 -23.61 -0.14
C ASP A 98 -3.07 -22.88 -1.46
N THR A 99 -1.86 -22.36 -1.54
CA THR A 99 -1.32 -21.68 -2.73
C THR A 99 -0.78 -22.63 -3.80
N GLY A 100 -0.63 -23.93 -3.49
CA GLY A 100 0.10 -24.88 -4.31
C GLY A 100 1.63 -24.81 -4.13
N LEU A 101 2.11 -23.91 -3.27
CA LEU A 101 3.54 -23.71 -2.97
C LEU A 101 3.93 -24.27 -1.59
N GLY A 102 3.04 -25.03 -0.93
CA GLY A 102 3.27 -25.63 0.37
C GLY A 102 2.95 -24.72 1.57
N TYR A 103 2.19 -23.65 1.34
CA TYR A 103 1.68 -22.79 2.40
C TYR A 103 0.31 -22.19 2.02
N GLU A 104 -0.46 -21.79 3.02
CA GLU A 104 -1.75 -21.11 2.83
C GLU A 104 -1.58 -19.59 2.74
N ALA A 105 -2.44 -18.95 1.94
CA ALA A 105 -2.58 -17.51 1.89
C ALA A 105 -4.05 -17.12 1.65
N TYR A 106 -4.36 -15.83 1.74
CA TYR A 106 -5.64 -15.31 1.27
C TYR A 106 -5.62 -15.18 -0.26
N LEU A 107 -6.34 -16.07 -0.92
CA LEU A 107 -6.55 -16.08 -2.35
C LEU A 107 -7.66 -15.09 -2.73
N MET A 108 -7.53 -14.52 -3.93
CA MET A 108 -8.47 -13.62 -4.57
C MET A 108 -8.61 -13.94 -6.05
N ASP A 109 -9.83 -13.87 -6.56
CA ASP A 109 -10.17 -14.09 -7.96
C ASP A 109 -9.88 -12.81 -8.77
N VAL A 110 -8.59 -12.49 -8.91
CA VAL A 110 -8.09 -11.41 -9.76
C VAL A 110 -7.35 -12.02 -10.95
N PHE A 111 -7.44 -11.37 -12.12
CA PHE A 111 -6.97 -11.84 -13.45
C PHE A 111 -7.85 -12.91 -14.10
N TYR A 112 -7.95 -14.09 -13.49
CA TYR A 112 -8.70 -15.22 -14.06
C TYR A 112 -9.56 -15.88 -12.99
N GLU A 113 -10.86 -16.00 -13.24
CA GLU A 113 -11.80 -16.66 -12.31
C GLU A 113 -11.39 -18.11 -12.01
N THR A 114 -10.76 -18.78 -12.96
CA THR A 114 -10.34 -20.20 -12.82
C THR A 114 -9.02 -20.37 -12.08
N ASN A 115 -8.19 -19.33 -12.00
CA ASN A 115 -6.87 -19.39 -11.39
C ASN A 115 -6.71 -18.18 -10.44
N PRO A 116 -7.04 -18.34 -9.14
CA PRO A 116 -6.92 -17.25 -8.20
C PRO A 116 -5.46 -16.83 -8.02
N ALA A 117 -5.27 -15.62 -7.53
CA ALA A 117 -3.97 -15.11 -7.11
C ALA A 117 -3.97 -14.75 -5.63
N PHE A 118 -2.81 -14.48 -5.07
CA PHE A 118 -2.67 -14.00 -3.71
C PHE A 118 -1.67 -12.84 -3.62
N PRO A 119 -1.88 -11.88 -2.70
CA PRO A 119 -0.90 -10.84 -2.42
C PRO A 119 0.35 -11.41 -1.74
N LEU A 120 1.53 -11.22 -2.34
CA LEU A 120 2.81 -11.63 -1.74
C LEU A 120 3.33 -10.58 -0.78
N SER A 121 3.56 -9.37 -1.31
CA SER A 121 4.24 -8.31 -0.58
C SER A 121 4.01 -6.95 -1.19
N ILE A 122 4.24 -5.92 -0.38
CA ILE A 122 4.34 -4.53 -0.82
C ILE A 122 5.74 -4.02 -0.53
N LYS A 123 6.37 -3.40 -1.53
CA LYS A 123 7.65 -2.71 -1.39
C LYS A 123 7.47 -1.25 -1.80
N GLY A 124 7.07 -0.43 -0.83
CA GLY A 124 6.72 0.97 -1.09
C GLY A 124 5.48 1.10 -1.97
N ASP A 125 5.65 1.57 -3.20
CA ASP A 125 4.53 1.80 -4.14
C ASP A 125 4.33 0.63 -5.09
N THR A 126 5.00 -0.50 -4.83
CA THR A 126 4.91 -1.71 -5.64
C THR A 126 4.20 -2.81 -4.88
N LEU A 127 3.13 -3.35 -5.45
CA LEU A 127 2.43 -4.54 -4.99
C LEU A 127 2.86 -5.73 -5.86
N PHE A 128 3.14 -6.85 -5.21
CA PHE A 128 3.40 -8.12 -5.89
C PHE A 128 2.25 -9.08 -5.62
N LEU A 129 1.68 -9.63 -6.70
CA LEU A 129 0.70 -10.71 -6.66
C LEU A 129 1.31 -11.95 -7.30
N GLN A 130 0.83 -13.14 -6.96
CA GLN A 130 1.19 -14.37 -7.66
C GLN A 130 -0.05 -15.21 -7.89
N ASP A 131 -0.22 -15.75 -9.10
CA ASP A 131 -1.29 -16.71 -9.35
C ASP A 131 -0.95 -18.11 -8.83
N CYS A 132 -2.00 -18.87 -8.52
CA CYS A 132 -1.90 -20.27 -8.10
C CYS A 132 -1.90 -21.23 -9.30
N SER A 133 -1.64 -20.75 -10.52
CA SER A 133 -1.57 -21.62 -11.69
C SER A 133 -0.28 -22.46 -11.68
N GLU A 134 -0.22 -23.50 -12.52
CA GLU A 134 1.02 -24.27 -12.72
C GLU A 134 2.19 -23.41 -13.21
N THR A 135 1.89 -22.29 -13.88
CA THR A 135 2.91 -21.35 -14.36
C THR A 135 3.39 -20.41 -13.25
N GLY A 136 2.57 -20.16 -12.24
CA GLY A 136 2.90 -19.38 -11.04
C GLY A 136 3.37 -17.97 -11.37
N TYR A 137 2.70 -17.26 -12.27
CA TYR A 137 3.10 -15.91 -12.66
C TYR A 137 3.10 -14.98 -11.46
N LYS A 138 4.19 -14.23 -11.31
CA LYS A 138 4.31 -13.14 -10.37
C LYS A 138 4.06 -11.82 -11.10
N TYR A 139 2.99 -11.14 -10.70
CA TYR A 139 2.58 -9.85 -11.24
C TYR A 139 3.15 -8.71 -10.41
N THR A 140 3.61 -7.67 -11.10
CA THR A 140 4.10 -6.44 -10.49
C THR A 140 3.12 -5.33 -10.80
N LEU A 141 2.62 -4.67 -9.77
CA LEU A 141 1.73 -3.54 -9.89
C LEU A 141 2.32 -2.31 -9.19
N VAL A 142 2.14 -1.14 -9.78
CA VAL A 142 2.67 0.13 -9.26
C VAL A 142 1.52 1.07 -8.93
N ARG A 143 1.55 1.67 -7.73
CA ARG A 143 0.51 2.58 -7.24
C ARG A 143 0.37 3.81 -8.15
N LYS A 144 -0.87 4.25 -8.38
CA LYS A 144 -1.21 5.44 -9.18
C LYS A 144 -2.07 6.43 -8.40
#